data_AF-A0A6B3HRT5-F1
#
_entry.id   AF-A0A6B3HRT5-F1
#
_cell.length_a   1.000
_cell.length_b   1.000
_cell.length_c   1.000
_cell.angle_alpha   90.00
_cell.angle_beta   90.00
_cell.angle_gamma   90.00
#
_symmetry.space_group_name_H-M   'P 1'
#
loop_
_entity.id
_entity.type
_entity.pdbx_description
1 polymer ?
#
loop_
_entity_poly.entity_id
_entity_poly.type
_entity_poly.pdbx_seq_one_letter_code
_entity_poly.pdbx_strand_id
1 'polypeptide(L)'
;EAAAPAEFQCATIKVPLDYRAPGGKRIELAISRISSTGPGKRHGVLLSNPGGPGGQGIYMPLALQEELPEAALREYDLIGFDPRGVGRSTPVTCDLTPEEENWLRPYKKETFTKDVAWARKVADKCREKSGAVLPHITTRNTARDVDLLRAVLGEKK
;
A
#
# COMPACT_ATOMS: atom_id res chain seq x y z
N GLU A 1 -14.61 11.42 -6.80
CA GLU A 1 -13.20 11.67 -7.17
C GLU A 1 -13.11 13.08 -7.72
N ALA A 2 -12.40 13.99 -7.03
CA ALA A 2 -11.91 15.18 -7.72
C ALA A 2 -11.05 14.70 -8.90
N ALA A 3 -11.24 15.29 -10.07
CA ALA A 3 -10.53 14.85 -11.26
C ALA A 3 -9.02 14.98 -11.01
N ALA A 4 -8.32 13.84 -10.97
CA ALA A 4 -6.87 13.85 -10.88
C ALA A 4 -6.32 14.64 -12.09
N PRO A 5 -5.25 15.44 -11.89
CA PRO A 5 -4.71 16.25 -12.96
C PRO A 5 -4.13 15.36 -14.07
N ALA A 6 -4.02 15.86 -15.29
CA ALA A 6 -3.69 15.04 -16.47
C ALA A 6 -2.32 14.34 -16.37
N GLU A 7 -1.42 14.88 -15.56
CA GLU A 7 -0.11 14.34 -15.23
C GLU A 7 -0.12 13.18 -14.21
N PHE A 8 -1.24 12.94 -13.52
CA PHE A 8 -1.39 11.84 -12.56
C PHE A 8 -1.68 10.52 -13.30
N GLN A 9 -0.66 9.67 -13.36
CA GLN A 9 -0.71 8.41 -14.08
C GLN A 9 -0.81 7.26 -13.08
N CYS A 10 -1.71 6.31 -13.33
CA CYS A 10 -1.81 5.07 -12.57
C CYS A 10 -1.29 3.89 -13.39
N ALA A 11 -0.72 2.89 -12.71
CA ALA A 11 -0.41 1.61 -13.30
C ALA A 11 -0.60 0.49 -12.28
N THR A 12 -0.59 -0.74 -12.78
CA THR A 12 -0.60 -1.95 -11.95
C THR A 12 0.58 -2.82 -12.35
N ILE A 13 1.36 -3.25 -11.35
CA ILE A 13 2.48 -4.16 -11.56
C ILE A 13 2.21 -5.49 -10.88
N LYS A 14 2.80 -6.57 -11.41
CA LYS A 14 2.69 -7.91 -10.83
C LYS A 14 3.95 -8.27 -10.08
N VAL A 15 3.82 -8.64 -8.81
CA VAL A 15 4.93 -9.08 -7.94
C VAL A 15 4.67 -10.50 -7.43
N PRO A 16 5.70 -11.26 -7.03
CA PRO A 16 5.50 -12.54 -6.37
C PRO A 16 4.71 -12.39 -5.06
N LEU A 17 3.75 -13.29 -4.84
CA LEU A 17 3.12 -13.44 -3.53
C LEU A 17 4.17 -13.85 -2.50
N ASP A 18 4.89 -14.93 -2.79
CA ASP A 18 6.01 -15.43 -2.00
C ASP A 18 7.34 -15.23 -2.73
N TYR A 19 8.20 -14.37 -2.18
CA TYR A 19 9.54 -14.13 -2.73
C TYR A 19 10.50 -15.32 -2.60
N ARG A 20 10.16 -16.35 -1.82
CA ARG A 20 10.90 -17.63 -1.80
C ARG A 20 10.54 -18.52 -2.99
N ALA A 21 9.42 -18.24 -3.66
CA ALA A 21 8.93 -18.95 -4.83
C ALA A 21 8.57 -17.94 -5.95
N PRO A 22 9.55 -17.23 -6.53
CA PRO A 22 9.30 -16.10 -7.44
C PRO A 22 8.56 -16.47 -8.74
N GLY A 23 8.60 -17.74 -9.16
CA GLY A 23 7.83 -18.27 -10.29
C GLY A 23 6.39 -18.68 -9.95
N GLY A 24 5.98 -18.57 -8.68
CA GLY A 24 4.66 -18.98 -8.20
C GLY A 24 3.56 -17.94 -8.41
N LYS A 25 2.56 -17.97 -7.52
CA LYS A 25 1.42 -17.04 -7.56
C LYS A 25 1.91 -15.59 -7.50
N ARG A 26 1.33 -14.74 -8.36
CA ARG A 26 1.57 -13.30 -8.37
C ARG A 26 0.40 -12.53 -7.79
N ILE A 27 0.68 -11.37 -7.23
CA ILE A 27 -0.29 -10.39 -6.77
C ILE A 27 -0.05 -9.07 -7.48
N GLU A 28 -1.07 -8.23 -7.49
CA GLU A 28 -1.06 -6.92 -8.13
C GLU A 28 -0.76 -5.84 -7.09
N LEU A 29 0.12 -4.91 -7.47
CA LEU A 29 0.35 -3.65 -6.76
C LEU A 29 -0.07 -2.48 -7.64
N ALA A 30 -0.91 -1.62 -7.10
CA ALA A 30 -1.29 -0.37 -7.70
C ALA A 30 -0.25 0.72 -7.38
N ILE A 31 0.14 1.44 -8.41
CA ILE A 31 1.08 2.55 -8.33
C ILE A 31 0.55 3.78 -9.05
N SER A 32 1.08 4.93 -8.67
CA SER A 32 0.83 6.19 -9.33
C SER A 32 2.12 6.99 -9.51
N ARG A 33 2.10 7.89 -10.50
CA ARG A 33 3.20 8.80 -10.80
C ARG A 33 2.66 10.18 -11.16
N ILE A 34 3.31 11.21 -10.64
CA ILE A 34 3.32 12.56 -11.22
C ILE A 34 4.74 12.83 -11.71
N SER A 35 4.89 13.20 -12.98
CA SER A 35 6.23 13.42 -13.55
C SER A 35 6.82 14.74 -13.06
N SER A 36 8.14 14.76 -12.91
CA SER A 36 8.89 15.99 -12.64
C SER A 36 8.62 17.08 -13.68
N THR A 37 8.58 18.34 -13.24
CA THR A 37 8.22 19.49 -14.08
C THR A 37 9.40 20.14 -14.78
N GLY A 38 10.64 19.68 -14.54
CA GLY A 38 11.87 20.25 -15.09
C GLY A 38 12.43 19.46 -16.26
N PRO A 39 12.21 19.88 -17.53
CA PRO A 39 12.78 19.19 -18.69
C PRO A 39 14.31 19.08 -18.59
N GLY A 40 14.85 17.87 -18.73
CA GLY A 40 16.29 17.61 -18.64
C GLY A 40 16.91 17.75 -17.24
N LYS A 41 16.10 18.00 -16.20
CA LYS A 41 16.56 18.16 -14.81
C LYS A 41 16.19 17.00 -13.89
N ARG A 42 15.51 15.98 -14.41
CA ARG A 42 15.08 14.81 -13.64
C ARG A 42 16.30 14.12 -13.00
N HIS A 43 16.30 14.09 -11.67
CA HIS A 43 17.26 13.38 -10.84
C HIS A 43 16.85 11.93 -10.60
N GLY A 44 15.56 11.69 -10.34
CA GLY A 44 15.06 10.35 -10.00
C GLY A 44 13.60 10.34 -9.59
N VAL A 45 13.24 9.44 -8.68
CA VAL A 45 11.89 9.32 -8.11
C VAL A 45 11.88 9.64 -6.62
N LEU A 46 10.77 10.18 -6.13
CA LEU A 46 10.46 10.28 -4.72
C LEU A 46 9.30 9.35 -4.41
N LEU A 47 9.61 8.19 -3.86
CA LEU A 47 8.61 7.18 -3.49
C LEU A 47 8.08 7.43 -2.07
N SER A 48 6.77 7.53 -1.96
CA SER A 48 6.07 7.77 -0.71
C SER A 48 5.48 6.49 -0.12
N ASN A 49 5.44 6.39 1.20
CA ASN A 49 4.77 5.32 1.93
C ASN A 49 3.82 5.95 2.96
N PRO A 50 2.50 5.66 2.92
CA PRO A 50 1.48 6.37 3.71
C PRO A 50 1.50 6.03 5.20
N GLY A 51 2.25 5.01 5.61
CA GLY A 51 2.24 4.54 7.00
C GLY A 51 0.96 3.77 7.36
N GLY A 52 0.52 3.91 8.61
CA GLY A 52 -0.54 3.09 9.20
C GLY A 52 0.05 1.98 10.07
N PRO A 53 0.32 0.76 9.56
CA PRO A 53 0.13 0.22 8.19
C PRO A 53 -1.34 0.14 7.74
N GLY A 54 -1.58 -0.12 6.45
CA GLY A 54 -2.93 -0.20 5.87
C GLY A 54 -3.43 1.09 5.21
N GLY A 55 -2.62 2.16 5.22
CA GLY A 55 -2.92 3.38 4.50
C GLY A 55 -2.77 3.20 2.98
N GLN A 56 -3.67 3.82 2.20
CA GLN A 56 -3.55 3.88 0.74
C GLN A 56 -2.55 4.96 0.35
N GLY A 57 -1.58 4.61 -0.48
CA GLY A 57 -0.49 5.49 -0.91
C GLY A 57 -0.65 5.97 -2.34
N ILE A 58 -1.60 5.42 -3.11
CA ILE A 58 -1.77 5.77 -4.54
C ILE A 58 -2.06 7.25 -4.76
N TYR A 59 -2.62 7.98 -3.79
CA TYR A 59 -2.92 9.41 -3.93
C TYR A 59 -1.90 10.34 -3.28
N MET A 60 -0.87 9.80 -2.60
CA MET A 60 0.18 10.59 -1.95
C MET A 60 0.90 11.58 -2.89
N PRO A 61 1.13 11.27 -4.20
CA PRO A 61 1.72 12.24 -5.11
C PRO A 61 0.96 13.56 -5.21
N LEU A 62 -0.38 13.55 -5.09
CA LEU A 62 -1.19 14.77 -5.17
C LEU A 62 -0.91 15.68 -3.96
N ALA A 63 -0.87 15.12 -2.76
CA ALA A 63 -0.51 15.88 -1.56
C ALA A 63 0.93 16.40 -1.62
N LEU A 64 1.88 15.55 -2.05
CA LEU A 64 3.28 15.95 -2.19
C LEU A 64 3.49 17.05 -3.25
N GLN A 65 2.68 17.08 -4.31
CA GLN A 65 2.72 18.13 -5.33
C GLN A 65 2.39 19.51 -4.72
N GLU A 66 1.52 19.55 -3.71
CA GLU A 66 1.12 20.78 -3.00
C GLU A 66 2.12 21.18 -1.89
N GLU A 67 2.76 20.21 -1.24
CA GLU A 67 3.60 20.44 -0.05
C GLU A 67 5.10 20.64 -0.37
N LEU A 68 5.60 20.03 -1.45
CA LEU A 68 7.03 20.06 -1.76
C LEU A 68 7.45 21.39 -2.41
N PRO A 69 8.68 21.86 -2.13
CA PRO A 69 9.22 23.04 -2.80
C PRO A 69 9.39 22.79 -4.31
N GLU A 70 9.29 23.84 -5.12
CA GLU A 70 9.42 23.79 -6.58
C GLU A 70 10.71 23.06 -7.02
N ALA A 71 11.81 23.26 -6.30
CA ALA A 71 13.08 22.59 -6.58
C ALA A 71 12.93 21.05 -6.58
N ALA A 72 12.19 20.47 -5.63
CA ALA A 72 11.95 19.04 -5.59
C ALA A 72 11.02 18.60 -6.73
N LEU A 73 9.95 19.34 -7.00
CA LEU A 73 9.00 19.03 -8.08
C LEU A 73 9.64 19.04 -9.47
N ARG A 74 10.71 19.82 -9.65
CA ARG A 74 11.47 19.88 -10.91
C ARG A 74 12.41 18.71 -11.12
N GLU A 75 12.85 18.08 -10.04
CA GLU A 75 13.90 17.05 -10.08
C GLU A 75 13.37 15.64 -9.88
N TYR A 76 12.24 15.45 -9.19
CA TYR A 76 11.75 14.12 -8.82
C TYR A 76 10.37 13.83 -9.42
N ASP A 77 10.22 12.65 -10.01
CA ASP A 77 8.88 12.09 -10.23
C ASP A 77 8.31 11.66 -8.88
N LEU A 78 7.09 12.07 -8.56
CA LEU A 78 6.43 11.71 -7.32
C LEU A 78 5.73 10.36 -7.50
N ILE A 79 6.09 9.37 -6.68
CA ILE A 79 5.57 8.01 -6.78
C ILE A 79 4.73 7.67 -5.56
N GLY A 80 3.50 7.24 -5.83
CA GLY A 80 2.60 6.65 -4.85
C GLY A 80 2.47 5.16 -5.13
N PHE A 81 2.27 4.38 -4.08
CA PHE A 81 1.88 2.98 -4.23
C PHE A 81 1.04 2.54 -3.05
N ASP A 82 0.11 1.62 -3.32
CA ASP A 82 -0.57 0.90 -2.27
C ASP A 82 0.28 -0.34 -1.91
N PRO A 83 0.73 -0.51 -0.66
CA PRO A 83 1.45 -1.73 -0.26
C PRO A 83 0.63 -3.00 -0.51
N ARG A 84 1.29 -4.15 -0.66
CA ARG A 84 0.61 -5.45 -0.81
C ARG A 84 -0.48 -5.63 0.25
N GLY A 85 -1.68 -6.03 -0.17
CA GLY A 85 -2.81 -6.24 0.75
C GLY A 85 -3.59 -4.98 1.09
N VAL A 86 -3.26 -3.82 0.53
CA VAL A 86 -3.85 -2.52 0.89
C VAL A 86 -4.50 -1.87 -0.33
N GLY A 87 -5.60 -1.14 -0.12
CA GLY A 87 -6.22 -0.31 -1.15
C GLY A 87 -6.54 -1.07 -2.42
N ARG A 88 -5.92 -0.65 -3.53
CA ARG A 88 -6.08 -1.27 -4.85
C ARG A 88 -5.10 -2.43 -5.10
N SER A 89 -4.15 -2.68 -4.19
CA SER A 89 -3.10 -3.69 -4.29
C SER A 89 -3.50 -5.02 -3.67
N THR A 90 -4.28 -5.83 -4.41
CA THR A 90 -4.73 -7.17 -3.94
C THR A 90 -5.23 -7.11 -2.49
N PRO A 91 -6.26 -6.31 -2.19
CA PRO A 91 -6.61 -5.95 -0.82
C PRO A 91 -6.95 -7.17 0.03
N VAL A 92 -6.45 -7.17 1.27
CA VAL A 92 -6.90 -8.10 2.30
C VAL A 92 -8.27 -7.65 2.78
N THR A 93 -9.26 -8.54 2.70
CA THR A 93 -10.56 -8.35 3.33
C THR A 93 -10.82 -9.46 4.33
N CYS A 94 -11.63 -9.16 5.34
CA CYS A 94 -12.06 -10.11 6.35
C CYS A 94 -13.59 -10.22 6.44
N ASP A 95 -14.34 -9.58 5.54
CA ASP A 95 -15.81 -9.54 5.51
C ASP A 95 -16.41 -9.27 6.92
N LEU A 96 -15.85 -8.23 7.55
CA LEU A 96 -16.29 -7.76 8.86
C LEU A 96 -17.59 -6.98 8.72
N THR A 97 -18.45 -7.08 9.73
CA THR A 97 -19.59 -6.16 9.85
C THR A 97 -19.10 -4.80 10.37
N PRO A 98 -19.88 -3.71 10.21
CA PRO A 98 -19.50 -2.40 10.78
C PRO A 98 -19.24 -2.44 12.29
N GLU A 99 -19.92 -3.31 13.04
CA GLU A 99 -19.65 -3.53 14.47
C GLU A 99 -18.28 -4.19 14.70
N GLU A 100 -17.89 -5.13 13.84
CA GLU A 100 -16.60 -5.83 13.91
C GLU A 100 -15.43 -4.96 13.41
N GLU A 101 -15.70 -3.95 12.58
CA GLU A 101 -14.71 -2.94 12.18
C GLU A 101 -14.43 -1.92 13.29
N ASN A 102 -15.34 -1.78 14.26
CA ASN A 102 -15.13 -0.89 15.40
C ASN A 102 -14.13 -1.49 16.40
N TRP A 103 -12.86 -1.15 16.21
CA TRP A 103 -11.74 -1.58 17.04
C TRP A 103 -11.60 -0.79 18.35
N LEU A 104 -12.38 0.29 18.55
CA LEU A 104 -12.39 1.06 19.80
C LEU A 104 -13.14 0.31 20.89
N ARG A 105 -12.41 -0.57 21.60
CA ARG A 105 -12.95 -1.41 22.67
C ARG A 105 -12.13 -1.24 23.95
N PRO A 106 -12.44 -0.24 24.80
CA PRO A 106 -11.73 -0.01 26.04
C PRO A 106 -11.76 -1.24 26.94
N TYR A 107 -10.60 -1.64 27.45
CA TYR A 107 -10.48 -2.81 28.31
C TYR A 107 -11.31 -2.66 29.59
N LYS A 108 -12.07 -3.71 29.92
CA LYS A 108 -12.71 -3.92 31.22
C LYS A 108 -12.50 -5.37 31.64
N LYS A 109 -12.21 -5.61 32.92
CA LYS A 109 -11.94 -6.97 33.42
C LYS A 109 -13.14 -7.89 33.18
N GLU A 110 -14.34 -7.35 33.30
CA GLU A 110 -15.61 -8.05 33.16
C GLU A 110 -15.90 -8.48 31.71
N THR A 111 -15.32 -7.79 30.71
CA THR A 111 -15.56 -8.09 29.29
C THR A 111 -14.46 -8.95 28.66
N PHE A 112 -13.36 -9.23 29.38
CA PHE A 112 -12.19 -9.91 28.83
C PHE A 112 -12.52 -11.17 28.02
N THR A 113 -13.32 -12.08 28.58
CA THR A 113 -13.71 -13.33 27.88
C THR A 113 -14.48 -13.07 26.59
N LYS A 114 -15.38 -12.07 26.59
CA LYS A 114 -16.16 -11.67 25.41
C LYS A 114 -15.26 -11.01 24.36
N ASP A 115 -14.31 -10.19 24.78
CA ASP A 115 -13.37 -9.49 23.89
C ASP A 115 -12.40 -10.46 23.22
N VAL A 116 -11.91 -11.46 23.95
CA VAL A 116 -11.10 -12.56 23.40
C VAL A 116 -11.90 -13.39 22.39
N ALA A 117 -13.15 -13.74 22.70
CA ALA A 117 -14.01 -14.47 21.78
C ALA A 117 -14.27 -13.68 20.49
N TRP A 118 -14.50 -12.37 20.61
CA TRP A 118 -14.64 -11.48 19.46
C TRP A 118 -13.35 -11.39 18.65
N ALA A 119 -12.19 -11.20 19.28
CA ALA A 119 -10.91 -11.11 18.58
C ALA A 119 -10.60 -12.40 17.80
N ARG A 120 -10.94 -13.56 18.39
CA ARG A 120 -10.85 -14.86 17.70
C ARG A 120 -11.77 -14.92 16.48
N LYS A 121 -13.04 -14.51 16.62
CA LYS A 121 -14.01 -14.46 15.52
C LYS A 121 -13.50 -13.59 14.36
N VAL A 122 -12.99 -12.40 14.65
CA VAL A 122 -12.39 -11.50 13.64
C VAL A 122 -11.20 -12.17 12.95
N ALA A 123 -10.29 -12.78 13.73
CA ALA A 123 -9.14 -13.48 13.17
C ALA A 123 -9.54 -14.70 12.30
N ASP A 124 -10.57 -15.43 12.69
CA ASP A 124 -11.11 -16.57 11.92
C ASP A 124 -11.69 -16.10 10.58
N LYS A 125 -12.49 -15.03 10.58
CA LYS A 125 -13.00 -14.45 9.34
C LYS A 125 -11.89 -13.98 8.40
N CYS A 126 -10.86 -13.32 8.93
CA CYS A 126 -9.69 -12.95 8.14
C CYS A 126 -8.98 -14.17 7.54
N ARG A 127 -8.80 -15.26 8.33
CA ARG A 127 -8.21 -16.51 7.85
C ARG A 127 -9.06 -17.16 6.77
N GLU A 128 -10.38 -17.19 6.93
CA GLU A 128 -11.31 -17.75 5.94
C GLU A 128 -11.24 -16.99 4.62
N LYS A 129 -11.29 -15.65 4.68
CA LYS A 129 -11.35 -14.81 3.48
C LYS A 129 -10.01 -14.63 2.78
N SER A 130 -8.94 -14.42 3.55
CA SER A 130 -7.63 -13.98 3.05
C SER A 130 -6.47 -14.89 3.47
N GLY A 131 -6.73 -16.06 4.06
CA GLY A 131 -5.71 -16.94 4.65
C GLY A 131 -4.56 -17.34 3.71
N ALA A 132 -4.82 -17.47 2.41
CA ALA A 132 -3.78 -17.79 1.43
C ALA A 132 -2.80 -16.63 1.16
N VAL A 133 -3.19 -15.40 1.45
CA VAL A 133 -2.40 -14.18 1.19
C VAL A 133 -1.78 -13.62 2.48
N LEU A 134 -2.51 -13.70 3.60
CA LEU A 134 -2.12 -13.12 4.90
C LEU A 134 -0.67 -13.40 5.33
N PRO A 135 -0.12 -14.62 5.23
CA PRO A 135 1.27 -14.90 5.63
C PRO A 135 2.33 -14.13 4.83
N HIS A 136 1.93 -13.56 3.67
CA HIS A 136 2.82 -12.84 2.77
C HIS A 136 2.66 -11.33 2.83
N ILE A 137 1.67 -10.82 3.58
CA ILE A 137 1.46 -9.40 3.84
C ILE A 137 2.34 -9.00 5.03
N THR A 138 3.62 -8.79 4.72
CA THR A 138 4.64 -8.46 5.72
C THR A 138 5.48 -7.29 5.24
N THR A 139 5.97 -6.46 6.16
CA THR A 139 6.90 -5.36 5.84
C THR A 139 8.12 -5.85 5.09
N ARG A 140 8.62 -7.05 5.41
CA ARG A 140 9.76 -7.66 4.71
C ARG A 140 9.48 -7.87 3.22
N ASN A 141 8.27 -8.32 2.86
CA ASN A 141 7.92 -8.47 1.45
C ASN A 141 7.56 -7.13 0.81
N THR A 142 6.94 -6.20 1.54
CA THR A 142 6.75 -4.82 1.05
C THR A 142 8.08 -4.16 0.71
N ALA A 143 9.14 -4.35 1.50
CA ALA A 143 10.47 -3.82 1.18
C ALA A 143 11.03 -4.40 -0.14
N ARG A 144 10.76 -5.67 -0.44
CA ARG A 144 11.14 -6.27 -1.73
C ARG A 144 10.30 -5.75 -2.89
N ASP A 145 9.02 -5.46 -2.65
CA ASP A 145 8.17 -4.80 -3.63
C ASP A 145 8.70 -3.41 -3.98
N VAL A 146 9.18 -2.65 -2.99
CA VAL A 146 9.80 -1.33 -3.21
C VAL A 146 11.07 -1.45 -4.07
N ASP A 147 11.91 -2.47 -3.88
CA ASP A 147 13.07 -2.69 -4.75
C ASP A 147 12.67 -3.09 -6.19
N LEU A 148 11.60 -3.88 -6.35
CA LEU A 148 11.04 -4.20 -7.66
C LEU A 148 10.47 -2.94 -8.33
N LEU A 149 9.81 -2.07 -7.58
CA LEU A 149 9.32 -0.77 -8.06
C LEU A 149 10.47 0.11 -8.53
N ARG A 150 11.54 0.25 -7.74
CA ARG A 150 12.77 0.95 -8.15
C ARG A 150 13.26 0.43 -9.50
N ALA A 151 13.37 -0.90 -9.65
CA ALA A 151 13.85 -1.51 -10.88
C ALA A 151 12.92 -1.27 -12.09
N VAL A 152 11.60 -1.41 -11.92
CA VAL A 152 10.61 -1.18 -12.99
C VAL A 152 10.53 0.30 -13.42
N LEU A 153 10.77 1.22 -12.49
CA LEU A 153 10.86 2.65 -12.76
C LEU A 153 12.19 3.05 -13.45
N GLY A 154 13.12 2.10 -13.63
CA GLY A 154 14.41 2.33 -14.26
C GLY A 154 15.44 2.99 -13.34
N GLU A 155 15.18 3.02 -12.04
CA GLU A 155 16.05 3.69 -11.06
C GLU A 155 17.18 2.77 -10.62
N LYS A 156 18.40 3.30 -10.54
CA LYS A 156 19.59 2.53 -10.12
C LYS A 156 19.66 2.32 -8.61
N LYS A 157 19.02 3.20 -7.84
CA LYS A 157 19.03 3.24 -6.37
C LYS A 157 17.65 3.59 -5.85
#